data_AF-A0A955XYF9-F1
#
_entry.id   AF-A0A955XYF9-F1
#
_cell.length_a   1.000
_cell.length_b   1.000
_cell.length_c   1.000
_cell.angle_alpha   90.00
_cell.angle_beta   90.00
_cell.angle_gamma   90.00
#
_symmetry.space_group_name_H-M   'P 1'
#
loop_
_entity.id
_entity.type
_entity.pdbx_description
1 polymer ?
#
loop_
_entity_poly.entity_id
_entity_poly.type
_entity_poly.pdbx_seq_one_letter_code
_entity_poly.pdbx_strand_id
1 'polypeptide(L)'
;MSNQDHTLKKASETGEFAVREGHKGYWVIGLLFTLATAAGVLVAYQYDRSERLLIDIQTQMHEAGTHLSAEECLDETLTWFESCEAMSGLCQGSVTRVMGVCLAAQERPQYCASLPDNTAHRSFGYADCQSRDTNDSRQFRRACGAAYQAIHHYCSSANDDSELVTTASSEGRGQ
;
A
#
# COMPACT_ATOMS: atom_id res chain seq x y z
N MET A 1 32.51 -51.80 7.33
CA MET A 1 31.77 -50.99 8.33
C MET A 1 31.50 -49.64 7.66
N SER A 2 30.56 -49.38 6.74
CA SER A 2 29.14 -49.74 6.53
C SER A 2 28.23 -49.37 7.68
N ASN A 3 27.67 -48.13 7.66
CA ASN A 3 26.25 -47.83 7.91
C ASN A 3 25.97 -46.31 7.75
N GLN A 4 25.50 -45.84 6.58
CA GLN A 4 25.06 -44.45 6.40
C GLN A 4 23.92 -44.33 5.37
N ASP A 5 22.92 -45.23 5.43
CA ASP A 5 21.87 -45.35 4.40
C ASP A 5 20.42 -45.35 4.95
N HIS A 6 20.16 -44.76 6.13
CA HIS A 6 18.84 -44.92 6.80
C HIS A 6 18.06 -43.65 7.19
N THR A 7 18.40 -42.46 6.68
CA THR A 7 17.67 -41.22 7.05
C THR A 7 16.95 -40.51 5.90
N LEU A 8 16.69 -41.18 4.78
CA LEU A 8 15.86 -40.66 3.67
C LEU A 8 14.54 -41.42 3.49
N LYS A 9 13.99 -42.00 4.55
CA LYS A 9 12.79 -42.83 4.44
C LYS A 9 11.84 -42.69 5.62
N LYS A 10 11.34 -41.48 5.91
CA LYS A 10 10.21 -41.30 6.86
C LYS A 10 9.55 -39.90 6.86
N ALA A 11 9.33 -39.31 5.69
CA ALA A 11 8.51 -38.10 5.60
C ALA A 11 7.58 -38.08 4.37
N SER A 12 7.18 -39.26 3.90
CA SER A 12 5.99 -39.41 3.06
C SER A 12 4.90 -40.09 3.90
N GLU A 13 4.51 -39.48 5.02
CA GLU A 13 3.18 -39.68 5.57
C GLU A 13 2.19 -38.92 4.68
N THR A 14 2.09 -39.38 3.43
CA THR A 14 0.90 -39.21 2.61
C THR A 14 -0.24 -39.77 3.42
N GLY A 15 -1.12 -38.88 3.88
CA GLY A 15 -2.31 -39.23 4.64
C GLY A 15 -3.07 -40.34 3.94
N GLU A 16 -3.03 -41.53 4.53
CA GLU A 16 -4.00 -42.59 4.29
C GLU A 16 -5.34 -42.08 4.82
N PHE A 17 -6.06 -41.35 3.97
CA PHE A 17 -7.50 -41.18 4.11
C PHE A 17 -8.13 -42.55 3.87
N ALA A 18 -8.26 -43.34 4.95
CA ALA A 18 -9.01 -44.57 4.94
C ALA A 18 -10.47 -44.28 4.57
N VAL A 19 -10.80 -44.44 3.28
CA VAL A 19 -12.16 -44.36 2.74
C VAL A 19 -12.92 -45.60 3.21
N ARG A 20 -13.59 -45.50 4.36
CA ARG A 20 -14.52 -46.52 4.87
C ARG A 20 -15.96 -46.11 4.52
N GLU A 21 -16.59 -47.01 3.76
CA GLU A 21 -17.94 -47.05 3.18
C GLU A 21 -18.94 -45.89 3.38
N GLY A 22 -19.32 -45.31 2.23
CA GLY A 22 -20.73 -45.21 1.83
C GLY A 22 -21.56 -44.08 2.42
N HIS A 23 -21.74 -43.00 1.65
CA HIS A 23 -22.67 -41.89 1.91
C HIS A 23 -22.23 -40.83 2.95
N LYS A 24 -21.68 -41.21 4.10
CA LYS A 24 -21.31 -40.23 5.14
C LYS A 24 -20.08 -39.38 4.79
N GLY A 25 -19.11 -39.94 4.06
CA GLY A 25 -17.90 -39.20 3.63
C GLY A 25 -18.20 -38.09 2.61
N TYR A 26 -19.13 -38.34 1.69
CA TYR A 26 -19.56 -37.34 0.70
C TYR A 26 -20.20 -36.11 1.33
N TRP A 27 -20.92 -36.30 2.45
CA TRP A 27 -21.53 -35.18 3.17
C TRP A 27 -20.47 -34.25 3.79
N VAL A 28 -19.39 -34.81 4.34
CA VAL A 28 -18.27 -34.02 4.91
C VAL A 28 -17.56 -33.23 3.81
N ILE A 29 -17.25 -33.88 2.68
CA ILE A 29 -16.60 -33.21 1.54
C ILE A 29 -17.50 -32.11 0.97
N GLY A 30 -18.80 -32.39 0.81
CA GLY A 30 -19.79 -31.41 0.37
C GLY A 30 -19.84 -30.21 1.30
N LEU A 31 -19.90 -30.44 2.62
CA LEU A 31 -19.93 -29.37 3.62
C LEU A 31 -18.65 -28.52 3.60
N LEU A 32 -17.47 -29.14 3.48
CA LEU A 32 -16.21 -28.40 3.35
C LEU A 32 -16.17 -27.55 2.08
N PHE A 33 -16.66 -28.09 0.95
CA PHE A 33 -16.73 -27.34 -0.30
C PHE A 33 -17.70 -26.15 -0.21
N THR A 34 -18.87 -26.35 0.42
CA THR A 34 -19.83 -25.26 0.67
C THR A 34 -19.24 -24.18 1.57
N LEU A 35 -18.57 -24.57 2.66
CA LEU A 35 -17.91 -23.60 3.55
C LEU A 35 -16.79 -22.83 2.85
N ALA A 36 -15.96 -23.50 2.05
CA ALA A 36 -14.91 -22.86 1.28
C ALA A 36 -15.49 -21.86 0.26
N THR A 37 -16.55 -22.24 -0.44
CA THR A 37 -17.24 -21.36 -1.41
C THR A 37 -17.88 -20.17 -0.70
N ALA A 38 -18.55 -20.38 0.43
CA ALA A 38 -19.15 -19.32 1.22
C ALA A 38 -18.11 -18.32 1.75
N ALA A 39 -16.96 -18.81 2.23
CA ALA A 39 -15.84 -17.97 2.64
C ALA A 39 -15.29 -17.15 1.46
N GLY A 40 -15.13 -17.77 0.28
CA GLY A 40 -14.70 -17.08 -0.94
C GLY A 40 -15.64 -15.94 -1.34
N VAL A 41 -16.96 -16.20 -1.33
CA VAL A 41 -17.98 -15.17 -1.63
C VAL A 41 -17.96 -14.04 -0.61
N LEU A 42 -17.80 -14.36 0.68
CA LEU A 42 -17.71 -13.34 1.74
C LEU A 42 -16.50 -12.43 1.55
N VAL A 43 -15.33 -13.00 1.22
CA VAL A 43 -14.12 -12.24 0.95
C VAL A 43 -14.30 -11.34 -0.27
N ALA A 44 -14.89 -11.87 -1.35
CA ALA A 44 -15.17 -11.08 -2.56
C ALA A 44 -16.11 -9.89 -2.27
N TYR A 45 -17.15 -10.11 -1.45
CA TYR A 45 -18.07 -9.03 -1.07
C TYR A 45 -17.40 -7.92 -0.25
N GLN A 46 -16.55 -8.28 0.71
CA GLN A 46 -15.78 -7.31 1.51
C GLN A 46 -14.75 -6.57 0.65
N TYR A 47 -14.18 -7.24 -0.35
CA TYR A 47 -13.25 -6.65 -1.29
C TYR A 47 -13.93 -5.58 -2.17
N ASP A 48 -15.08 -5.90 -2.79
CA ASP A 48 -15.85 -4.95 -3.61
C ASP A 48 -16.28 -3.71 -2.83
N ARG A 49 -16.66 -3.89 -1.56
CA ARG A 49 -16.99 -2.76 -0.67
C ARG A 49 -15.78 -1.86 -0.43
N SER A 50 -14.60 -2.46 -0.27
CA SER A 50 -13.35 -1.73 0.00
C SER A 50 -12.87 -0.97 -1.23
N GLU A 51 -12.97 -1.54 -2.43
CA GLU A 51 -12.56 -0.86 -3.66
C GLU A 51 -13.37 0.42 -3.91
N ARG A 52 -14.68 0.39 -3.68
CA ARG A 52 -15.54 1.56 -3.85
C ARG A 52 -15.11 2.71 -2.94
N LEU A 53 -14.81 2.41 -1.68
CA LEU A 53 -14.30 3.41 -0.73
C LEU A 53 -12.97 4.00 -1.19
N LEU A 54 -12.08 3.19 -1.76
CA LEU A 54 -10.77 3.65 -2.24
C LEU A 54 -10.86 4.49 -3.53
N ILE A 55 -11.80 4.19 -4.42
CA ILE A 55 -12.01 4.98 -5.65
C ILE A 55 -12.61 6.34 -5.29
N ASP A 56 -13.58 6.35 -4.38
CA ASP A 56 -14.25 7.57 -3.93
C ASP A 56 -13.26 8.53 -3.27
N ILE A 57 -12.45 8.04 -2.32
CA ILE A 57 -11.45 8.88 -1.65
C ILE A 57 -10.37 9.38 -2.62
N GLN A 58 -9.93 8.58 -3.59
CA GLN A 58 -8.96 9.05 -4.59
C GLN A 58 -9.54 10.19 -5.42
N THR A 59 -10.82 10.12 -5.77
CA THR A 59 -11.49 11.20 -6.52
C THR A 59 -11.59 12.48 -5.67
N GLN A 60 -12.02 12.34 -4.42
CA GLN A 60 -12.09 13.46 -3.46
C GLN A 60 -10.71 14.10 -3.24
N MET A 61 -9.66 13.29 -3.08
CA MET A 61 -8.29 13.75 -2.84
C MET A 61 -7.66 14.38 -4.07
N HIS A 62 -8.02 13.91 -5.26
CA HIS A 62 -7.61 14.57 -6.50
C HIS A 62 -8.23 15.97 -6.60
N GLU A 63 -9.54 16.09 -6.35
CA GLU A 63 -10.24 17.37 -6.37
C GLU A 63 -9.67 18.33 -5.30
N ALA A 64 -9.53 17.86 -4.05
CA ALA A 64 -8.92 18.63 -2.97
C ALA A 64 -7.49 19.06 -3.34
N GLY A 65 -6.69 18.15 -3.90
CA GLY A 65 -5.33 18.39 -4.33
C GLY A 65 -5.16 19.50 -5.38
N THR A 66 -6.22 19.96 -6.04
CA THR A 66 -6.12 21.13 -6.95
C THR A 66 -5.99 22.47 -6.21
N HIS A 67 -6.35 22.49 -4.93
CA HIS A 67 -6.40 23.70 -4.10
C HIS A 67 -5.52 23.62 -2.85
N LEU A 68 -5.08 22.42 -2.46
CA LEU A 68 -4.24 22.20 -1.28
C LEU A 68 -2.75 22.29 -1.61
N SER A 69 -1.96 22.81 -0.67
CA SER A 69 -0.50 22.67 -0.64
C SER A 69 -0.08 21.23 -0.35
N ALA A 70 1.22 20.91 -0.51
CA ALA A 70 1.73 19.57 -0.23
C ALA A 70 1.59 19.17 1.26
N GLU A 71 1.77 20.12 2.19
CA GLU A 71 1.54 19.88 3.62
C GLU A 71 0.05 19.72 3.93
N GLU A 72 -0.82 20.48 3.27
CA GLU A 72 -2.27 20.29 3.45
C GLU A 72 -2.76 18.96 2.86
N CYS A 73 -2.18 18.49 1.75
CA CYS A 73 -2.42 17.13 1.25
C CYS A 73 -2.02 16.07 2.29
N LEU A 74 -0.92 16.29 3.02
CA LEU A 74 -0.45 15.41 4.09
C LEU A 74 -1.47 15.39 5.24
N ASP A 75 -1.90 16.56 5.70
CA ASP A 75 -2.92 16.70 6.75
C ASP A 75 -4.25 16.05 6.37
N GLU A 76 -4.73 16.30 5.16
CA GLU A 76 -5.98 15.73 4.65
C GLU A 76 -5.88 14.20 4.55
N THR A 77 -4.75 13.69 4.04
CA THR A 77 -4.51 12.24 3.96
C THR A 77 -4.48 11.58 5.34
N LEU A 78 -3.88 12.23 6.34
CA LEU A 78 -3.84 11.71 7.72
C LEU A 78 -5.21 11.76 8.38
N THR A 79 -5.97 12.82 8.15
CA THR A 79 -7.36 12.95 8.61
C THR A 79 -8.25 11.86 8.03
N TRP A 80 -8.09 11.57 6.73
CA TRP A 80 -8.75 10.42 6.10
C TRP A 80 -8.30 9.09 6.71
N PHE A 81 -7.00 8.91 6.96
CA PHE A 81 -6.49 7.67 7.54
C PHE A 81 -7.10 7.38 8.92
N GLU A 82 -7.27 8.40 9.76
CA GLU A 82 -7.90 8.28 11.08
C GLU A 82 -9.39 7.91 11.01
N SER A 83 -10.09 8.34 9.96
CA SER A 83 -11.50 8.04 9.72
C SER A 83 -11.75 6.81 8.83
N CYS A 84 -10.69 6.11 8.42
CA CYS A 84 -10.80 4.98 7.51
C CYS A 84 -11.50 3.77 8.17
N GLU A 85 -12.71 3.44 7.69
CA GLU A 85 -13.51 2.31 8.17
C GLU A 85 -13.11 0.94 7.59
N ALA A 86 -12.14 0.90 6.67
CA ALA A 86 -11.69 -0.35 6.07
C ALA A 86 -10.79 -1.15 7.01
N MET A 87 -10.33 -2.34 6.57
CA MET A 87 -9.34 -3.11 7.32
C MET A 87 -8.07 -2.28 7.50
N SER A 88 -7.50 -2.24 8.71
CA SER A 88 -6.32 -1.41 9.04
C SER A 88 -5.14 -1.60 8.07
N GLY A 89 -4.91 -2.83 7.59
CA GLY A 89 -3.88 -3.11 6.58
C GLY A 89 -4.16 -2.45 5.23
N LEU A 90 -5.43 -2.37 4.81
CA LEU A 90 -5.84 -1.68 3.58
C LEU A 90 -5.73 -0.17 3.74
N CYS A 91 -6.20 0.39 4.86
CA CYS A 91 -6.06 1.82 5.16
C CYS A 91 -4.57 2.22 5.11
N GLN A 92 -3.73 1.50 5.86
CA GLN A 92 -2.29 1.78 5.92
C GLN A 92 -1.61 1.63 4.55
N GLY A 93 -1.94 0.58 3.79
CA GLY A 93 -1.36 0.36 2.46
C GLY A 93 -1.81 1.37 1.41
N SER A 94 -2.93 2.06 1.64
CA SER A 94 -3.49 3.01 0.69
C SER A 94 -3.02 4.45 0.90
N VAL A 95 -2.42 4.77 2.06
CA VAL A 95 -1.94 6.13 2.38
C VAL A 95 -1.02 6.71 1.31
N THR A 96 -0.02 5.95 0.86
CA THR A 96 0.92 6.40 -0.18
C THR A 96 0.20 6.70 -1.50
N ARG A 97 -0.81 5.90 -1.86
CA ARG A 97 -1.60 6.09 -3.08
C ARG A 97 -2.49 7.33 -2.98
N VAL A 98 -3.20 7.48 -1.87
CA VAL A 98 -4.08 8.63 -1.62
C VAL A 98 -3.27 9.93 -1.61
N MET A 99 -2.15 9.96 -0.88
CA MET A 99 -1.23 11.09 -0.86
C MET A 99 -0.69 11.41 -2.26
N GLY A 100 -0.26 10.38 -2.99
CA GLY A 100 0.25 10.52 -4.36
C GLY A 100 -0.79 11.13 -5.31
N VAL A 101 -2.07 10.76 -5.19
CA VAL A 101 -3.15 11.35 -6.00
C VAL A 101 -3.37 12.83 -5.67
N CYS A 102 -3.32 13.21 -4.39
CA CYS A 102 -3.41 14.62 -3.98
C CYS A 102 -2.24 15.45 -4.53
N LEU A 103 -1.01 14.93 -4.40
CA LEU A 103 0.20 15.58 -4.94
C LEU A 103 0.19 15.65 -6.48
N ALA A 104 -0.34 14.63 -7.16
CA ALA A 104 -0.41 14.61 -8.62
C ALA A 104 -1.46 15.57 -9.21
N ALA A 105 -2.38 16.10 -8.40
CA ALA A 105 -3.43 17.01 -8.87
C ALA A 105 -2.92 18.39 -9.30
N GLN A 106 -1.71 18.79 -8.88
CA GLN A 106 -1.10 20.07 -9.24
C GLN A 106 0.43 19.96 -9.21
N GLU A 107 1.12 20.64 -10.12
CA GLU A 107 2.58 20.72 -10.09
C GLU A 107 3.07 21.60 -8.93
N ARG A 108 4.04 21.11 -8.15
CA ARG A 108 4.57 21.81 -6.96
C ARG A 108 6.09 21.93 -6.95
N PRO A 109 6.71 22.50 -7.99
CA PRO A 109 8.17 22.55 -8.11
C PRO A 109 8.84 23.36 -6.98
N GLN A 110 8.19 24.43 -6.50
CA GLN A 110 8.75 25.24 -5.41
C GLN A 110 8.81 24.48 -4.09
N TYR A 111 7.81 23.63 -3.81
CA TYR A 111 7.81 22.80 -2.62
C TYR A 111 8.91 21.74 -2.69
N CYS A 112 9.04 21.05 -3.83
CA CYS A 112 10.11 20.07 -4.02
C CYS A 112 11.51 20.69 -3.92
N ALA A 113 11.69 21.93 -4.39
CA ALA A 113 12.95 22.67 -4.24
C ALA A 113 13.24 23.13 -2.80
N SER A 114 12.22 23.27 -1.95
CA SER A 114 12.39 23.63 -0.53
C SER A 114 12.72 22.45 0.37
N LEU A 115 12.54 21.22 -0.11
CA LEU A 115 12.80 20.03 0.67
C LEU A 115 14.30 19.84 0.90
N PRO A 116 14.70 19.35 2.08
CA PRO A 116 16.10 19.07 2.36
C PRO A 116 16.62 17.90 1.52
N ASP A 117 17.91 17.94 1.16
CA ASP A 117 18.58 16.87 0.37
C ASP A 117 18.50 15.48 1.03
N ASN A 118 18.16 15.40 2.32
CA ASN A 118 18.05 14.17 3.06
C ASN A 118 16.68 13.48 2.95
N THR A 119 15.81 13.87 2.01
CA THR A 119 14.48 13.26 1.82
C THR A 119 14.51 11.74 1.55
N ALA A 120 15.63 11.22 1.02
CA ALA A 120 15.82 9.78 0.80
C ALA A 120 16.10 8.98 2.09
N HIS A 121 16.37 9.65 3.22
CA HIS A 121 16.62 8.97 4.49
C HIS A 121 15.31 8.47 5.11
N ARG A 122 15.38 7.31 5.78
CA ARG A 122 14.23 6.71 6.50
C ARG A 122 13.68 7.56 7.64
N SER A 123 14.42 8.57 8.08
CA SER A 123 14.03 9.52 9.13
C SER A 123 13.33 10.76 8.58
N PHE A 124 13.20 10.91 7.26
CA PHE A 124 12.48 12.02 6.65
C PHE A 124 11.03 12.06 7.14
N GLY A 125 10.58 13.25 7.56
CA GLY A 125 9.26 13.46 8.15
C GLY A 125 9.06 12.88 9.56
N TYR A 126 10.05 12.21 10.17
CA TYR A 126 9.87 11.57 11.48
C TYR A 126 9.57 12.58 12.59
N ALA A 127 10.31 13.70 12.63
CA ALA A 127 10.11 14.76 13.60
C ALA A 127 8.73 15.42 13.43
N ASP A 128 8.33 15.67 12.18
CA ASP A 128 7.03 16.25 11.85
C ASP A 128 5.89 15.31 12.23
N CYS A 129 6.00 14.02 11.89
CA CYS A 129 5.05 12.99 12.31
C CYS A 129 4.95 12.87 13.84
N GLN A 130 6.06 12.99 14.56
CA GLN A 130 6.05 12.96 16.03
C GLN A 130 5.31 14.17 16.61
N SER A 131 5.42 15.35 15.98
CA SER A 131 4.70 16.54 16.41
C SER A 131 3.19 16.48 16.14
N ARG A 132 2.79 15.75 15.07
CA ARG A 132 1.39 15.57 14.66
C ARG A 132 0.66 14.46 15.42
N ASP A 133 1.38 13.45 15.92
CA ASP A 133 0.82 12.32 16.66
C ASP A 133 0.45 12.71 18.10
N THR A 134 -0.79 13.17 18.31
CA THR A 134 -1.30 13.54 19.64
C THR A 134 -1.60 12.34 20.54
N ASN A 135 -1.69 11.13 19.97
CA ASN A 135 -2.14 9.92 20.66
C ASN A 135 -1.05 8.83 20.79
N ASP A 136 0.19 9.12 20.41
CA ASP A 136 1.32 8.18 20.33
C ASP A 136 0.99 6.87 19.57
N SER A 137 0.13 6.97 18.55
CA SER A 137 -0.33 5.81 17.79
C SER A 137 0.76 5.28 16.86
N ARG A 138 1.18 4.02 17.10
CA ARG A 138 2.11 3.32 16.19
C ARG A 138 1.56 3.24 14.76
N GLN A 139 0.24 3.15 14.59
CA GLN A 139 -0.39 3.08 13.27
C GLN A 139 -0.33 4.43 12.58
N PHE A 140 -0.62 5.52 13.29
CA PHE A 140 -0.52 6.89 12.79
C PHE A 140 0.90 7.22 12.33
N ARG A 141 1.92 6.93 13.15
CA ARG A 141 3.33 7.15 12.76
C ARG A 141 3.74 6.42 11.49
N ARG A 142 3.20 5.20 11.28
CA ARG A 142 3.44 4.44 10.04
C ARG A 142 2.74 5.07 8.84
N ALA A 143 1.49 5.51 9.01
CA ALA A 143 0.76 6.21 7.96
C ALA A 143 1.46 7.53 7.58
N CYS A 144 1.84 8.34 8.57
CA CYS A 144 2.56 9.58 8.35
C CYS A 144 3.91 9.38 7.65
N GLY A 145 4.71 8.40 8.08
CA GLY A 145 5.93 8.03 7.35
C GLY A 145 5.66 7.59 5.90
N ALA A 146 4.59 6.85 5.65
CA ALA A 146 4.20 6.42 4.30
C ALA A 146 3.74 7.59 3.41
N ALA A 147 3.14 8.63 4.00
CA ALA A 147 2.75 9.85 3.30
C ALA A 147 3.96 10.73 2.96
N TYR A 148 4.92 10.90 3.88
CA TYR A 148 6.20 11.55 3.58
C TYR A 148 7.01 10.79 2.52
N GLN A 149 6.94 9.46 2.52
CA GLN A 149 7.55 8.67 1.46
C GLN A 149 6.88 8.93 0.10
N ALA A 150 5.57 9.13 0.04
CA ALA A 150 4.88 9.57 -1.18
C ALA A 150 5.36 10.94 -1.66
N ILE A 151 5.59 11.89 -0.74
CA ILE A 151 6.19 13.20 -1.07
C ILE A 151 7.56 13.03 -1.72
N HIS A 152 8.44 12.22 -1.12
CA HIS A 152 9.76 11.96 -1.67
C HIS A 152 9.67 11.37 -3.08
N HIS A 153 8.83 10.34 -3.27
CA HIS A 153 8.63 9.73 -4.59
C HIS A 153 8.12 10.71 -5.64
N TYR A 154 7.15 11.56 -5.29
CA TYR A 154 6.63 12.59 -6.20
C TYR A 154 7.71 13.59 -6.62
N CYS A 155 8.47 14.11 -5.65
CA CYS A 155 9.53 15.08 -5.93
C CYS A 155 10.72 14.45 -6.66
N SER A 156 11.07 13.20 -6.40
CA SER A 156 12.11 12.50 -7.18
C SER A 156 11.69 12.33 -8.65
N SER A 157 10.45 11.91 -8.91
CA SER A 157 9.97 11.73 -10.29
C SER A 157 9.90 13.04 -11.07
N ALA A 158 9.51 14.14 -10.41
CA ALA A 158 9.43 15.46 -11.06
C ALA A 158 10.82 16.00 -11.48
N ASN A 159 11.87 15.62 -10.75
CA ASN A 159 13.25 16.01 -11.07
C ASN A 159 13.80 15.20 -12.26
N ASP A 160 13.52 13.90 -12.31
CA ASP A 160 13.98 13.01 -13.39
C ASP A 160 13.44 13.46 -14.77
N ASP A 161 12.17 13.87 -14.84
CA ASP A 161 11.56 14.36 -16.08
C ASP A 161 12.16 15.70 -16.55
N SER A 162 12.67 16.52 -15.64
CA SER A 162 13.27 17.82 -15.95
C SER A 162 14.66 17.71 -16.62
N GLU A 163 15.43 16.66 -16.30
CA GLU A 163 16.73 16.38 -16.94
C GLU A 163 16.59 15.89 -18.39
N LEU A 164 15.52 15.15 -18.70
CA LEU A 164 15.25 14.65 -20.04
C LEU A 164 14.90 15.77 -21.03
N VAL A 165 14.20 16.81 -20.57
CA VAL A 165 13.87 17.99 -21.39
C VAL A 165 15.11 18.85 -21.67
N THR A 166 16.02 18.94 -20.69
CA THR A 166 17.23 19.78 -20.81
C THR A 166 18.25 19.17 -21.80
N THR A 167 18.38 17.84 -21.81
CA THR A 167 19.26 17.12 -22.75
C THR A 167 18.72 17.13 -24.18
N ALA A 168 17.40 17.03 -24.37
CA ALA A 168 16.76 17.13 -25.69
C ALA A 168 16.88 18.53 -26.32
N SER A 169 16.98 19.59 -25.51
CA SER A 169 17.07 20.97 -26.03
C SER A 169 18.48 21.35 -26.52
N SER A 170 19.53 20.66 -26.07
CA SER A 170 20.92 20.98 -26.49
C SER A 170 21.34 20.39 -27.84
N GLU A 171 20.58 19.45 -28.41
CA GLU A 171 20.95 18.76 -29.67
C GLU A 171 20.37 19.43 -30.93
N GLY A 172 19.56 20.50 -30.77
CA GLY A 172 18.87 21.18 -31.88
C GLY A 172 19.47 22.51 -32.35
N ARG A 173 20.60 22.97 -31.80
CA ARG A 173 21.19 24.30 -32.13
C ARG A 173 22.58 24.18 -32.78
N GLY A 174 22.66 23.32 -33.79
CA GLY A 174 23.87 23.08 -34.56
C GLY A 174 23.59 22.62 -35.99
N GLN A 175 22.80 23.38 -36.75
CA GLN A 175 22.79 23.37 -38.22
C GLN A 175 22.57 24.78 -38.74
#